data_AF-A0A5J6F991-F1
#
_entry.id   AF-A0A5J6F991-F1
#
_cell.length_a   1.000
_cell.length_b   1.000
_cell.length_c   1.000
_cell.angle_alpha   90.00
_cell.angle_beta   90.00
_cell.angle_gamma   90.00
#
_symmetry.space_group_name_H-M   'P 1'
#
loop_
_entity.id
_entity.type
_entity.pdbx_description
1 polymer ?
#
loop_
_entity_poly.entity_id
_entity_poly.type
_entity_poly.pdbx_seq_one_letter_code
_entity_poly.pdbx_strand_id
1 'polypeptide(L)'
;MSAFASVSGGIVRWTEQGTDKAEWFHPDFFPVPDLTDVVFAQGADGYVHVVGRRSSTREEGAAVSFVHAAQYQTGRPIGSWRSLGNLYKNEDMSRQVGTPTAAVDKDGGLHVFVRNFGKGVHGRRQSSEGSWTKWADMKGSGVLDGLLAFATRDGLVSLVAPAEKRLSLWAQSKAGGPVEHAGDLPVLAQQGSCCAIETAPGRVTYLWHAADGTGVQAYREGAGLMSLGGGPASDALAATRAVIDGYDCTVLAYRSLTGGTALAAYPTENEAAGLWWTETGEDCLGSPALATDAQGRIVIAAISRSGELLVTRQKDNRGLSLGKWMRF
;
A
#
# COMPACT_ATOMS: atom_id res chain seq x y z
N MET A 1 15.22 -1.39 -10.09
CA MET A 1 13.90 -1.45 -9.41
C MET A 1 12.78 -1.52 -10.46
N SER A 2 11.52 -1.64 -10.03
CA SER A 2 10.35 -1.49 -10.92
C SER A 2 9.32 -0.55 -10.28
N ALA A 3 8.59 0.18 -11.12
CA ALA A 3 7.46 1.02 -10.73
C ALA A 3 6.23 0.52 -11.48
N PHE A 4 5.10 0.39 -10.80
CA PHE A 4 3.83 -0.07 -11.37
C PHE A 4 2.77 1.01 -11.21
N ALA A 5 1.89 1.15 -12.20
CA ALA A 5 0.72 2.00 -12.11
C ALA A 5 -0.49 1.35 -12.80
N SER A 6 -1.69 1.68 -12.34
CA SER A 6 -2.93 1.36 -13.05
C SER A 6 -3.15 2.32 -14.21
N VAL A 7 -3.64 1.78 -15.32
CA VAL A 7 -4.09 2.56 -16.48
C VAL A 7 -5.43 2.01 -16.98
N SER A 8 -6.08 2.74 -17.88
CA SER A 8 -7.27 2.19 -18.54
C SER A 8 -6.95 0.85 -19.22
N GLY A 9 -7.73 -0.18 -18.90
CA GLY A 9 -7.61 -1.52 -19.48
C GLY A 9 -6.49 -2.40 -18.91
N GLY A 10 -5.73 -1.95 -17.90
CA GLY A 10 -4.72 -2.81 -17.27
C GLY A 10 -3.73 -2.09 -16.37
N ILE A 11 -2.49 -2.55 -16.40
CA ILE A 11 -1.39 -1.98 -15.62
C ILE A 11 -0.17 -1.75 -16.50
N VAL A 12 0.63 -0.78 -16.12
CA VAL A 12 1.94 -0.50 -16.73
C VAL A 12 3.05 -0.72 -15.73
N ARG A 13 4.23 -1.07 -16.24
CA ARG A 13 5.44 -1.21 -15.43
C ARG A 13 6.63 -0.56 -16.12
N TRP A 14 7.30 0.36 -15.43
CA TRP A 14 8.64 0.78 -15.78
C TRP A 14 9.67 -0.08 -15.04
N THR A 15 10.78 -0.38 -15.71
CA THR A 15 11.91 -1.08 -15.10
C THR A 15 13.15 -0.23 -15.24
N GLU A 16 13.89 -0.10 -14.14
CA GLU A 16 15.20 0.55 -14.10
C GLU A 16 16.29 -0.47 -14.40
N GLN A 17 17.23 -0.13 -15.30
CA GLN A 17 18.50 -0.86 -15.47
C GLN A 17 19.71 0.02 -15.13
N GLY A 18 20.80 -0.63 -14.74
CA GLY A 18 22.06 0.02 -14.36
C GLY A 18 22.13 0.38 -12.88
N THR A 19 23.32 0.24 -12.28
CA THR A 19 23.58 0.58 -10.86
C THR A 19 23.96 2.04 -10.67
N ASP A 20 24.54 2.68 -11.69
CA ASP A 20 25.24 3.96 -11.55
C ASP A 20 24.50 5.13 -12.20
N LYS A 21 23.79 4.87 -13.31
CA LYS A 21 22.84 5.78 -13.94
C LYS A 21 21.52 5.05 -14.08
N ALA A 22 20.59 5.36 -13.20
CA ALA A 22 19.24 4.81 -13.22
C ALA A 22 18.54 5.22 -14.53
N GLU A 23 18.63 4.37 -15.55
CA GLU A 23 17.87 4.54 -16.78
C GLU A 23 16.60 3.70 -16.68
N TRP A 24 15.47 4.40 -16.65
CA TRP A 24 14.15 3.78 -16.71
C TRP A 24 13.73 3.66 -18.17
N PHE A 25 13.20 2.51 -18.52
CA PHE A 25 12.71 2.24 -19.87
C PHE A 25 11.23 2.60 -19.99
N HIS A 26 10.76 2.75 -21.23
CA HIS A 26 9.34 2.87 -21.52
C HIS A 26 8.53 1.74 -20.85
N PRO A 27 7.28 2.03 -20.43
CA PRO A 27 6.51 1.08 -19.67
C PRO A 27 6.06 -0.11 -20.52
N ASP A 28 6.17 -1.30 -19.95
CA ASP A 28 5.48 -2.48 -20.46
C ASP A 28 4.00 -2.43 -20.04
N PHE A 29 3.09 -2.66 -20.97
CA PHE A 29 1.66 -2.76 -20.70
C PHE A 29 1.22 -4.21 -20.50
N PHE A 30 0.46 -4.47 -19.44
CA PHE A 30 -0.14 -5.76 -19.13
C PHE A 30 -1.67 -5.61 -19.08
N PRO A 31 -2.41 -6.21 -20.04
CA PRO A 31 -3.84 -6.06 -20.10
C PRO A 31 -4.53 -6.80 -18.96
N VAL A 32 -5.54 -6.14 -18.39
CA VAL A 32 -6.45 -6.72 -17.39
C VAL A 32 -7.86 -6.20 -17.70
N PRO A 33 -8.65 -6.97 -18.47
CA PRO A 33 -10.00 -6.55 -18.84
C PRO A 33 -10.85 -6.22 -17.61
N ASP A 34 -11.67 -5.18 -17.73
CA ASP A 34 -12.64 -4.72 -16.72
C ASP A 34 -12.02 -4.32 -15.36
N LEU A 35 -10.71 -4.07 -15.30
CA LEU A 35 -10.02 -3.66 -14.08
C LEU A 35 -10.54 -2.30 -13.59
N THR A 36 -10.99 -2.25 -12.35
CA THR A 36 -11.41 -1.00 -11.68
C THR A 36 -10.41 -0.55 -10.64
N ASP A 37 -9.79 -1.50 -9.94
CA ASP A 37 -8.87 -1.23 -8.83
C ASP A 37 -7.77 -2.29 -8.82
N VAL A 38 -6.57 -1.90 -8.42
CA VAL A 38 -5.43 -2.81 -8.31
C VAL A 38 -4.61 -2.49 -7.08
N VAL A 39 -4.10 -3.54 -6.43
CA VAL A 39 -3.10 -3.42 -5.37
C VAL A 39 -1.89 -4.30 -5.68
N PHE A 40 -0.73 -3.82 -5.27
CA PHE A 40 0.54 -4.51 -5.37
C PHE A 40 1.01 -4.85 -3.96
N ALA A 41 1.46 -6.09 -3.76
CA ALA A 41 2.06 -6.53 -2.51
C ALA A 41 3.35 -7.29 -2.82
N GLN A 42 4.38 -7.08 -2.01
CA GLN A 42 5.67 -7.74 -2.16
C GLN A 42 6.12 -8.28 -0.81
N GLY A 43 6.55 -9.54 -0.80
CA GLY A 43 7.12 -10.20 0.38
C GLY A 43 8.65 -10.18 0.36
N ALA A 44 9.25 -10.87 1.33
CA ALA A 44 10.70 -11.03 1.44
C ALA A 44 11.32 -11.86 0.29
N ASP A 45 10.51 -12.62 -0.44
CA ASP A 45 10.91 -13.36 -1.65
C ASP A 45 11.18 -12.45 -2.86
N GLY A 46 10.81 -11.16 -2.76
CA GLY A 46 10.95 -10.18 -3.83
C GLY A 46 9.92 -10.31 -4.94
N TYR A 47 8.94 -11.22 -4.82
CA TYR A 47 7.89 -11.39 -5.81
C TYR A 47 6.84 -10.31 -5.67
N VAL A 48 6.44 -9.72 -6.80
CA VAL A 48 5.35 -8.74 -6.82
C VAL A 48 4.06 -9.46 -7.13
N HIS A 49 3.17 -9.54 -6.13
CA HIS A 49 1.82 -10.01 -6.28
C HIS A 49 0.92 -8.84 -6.71
N VAL A 50 0.10 -9.08 -7.72
CA VAL A 50 -0.88 -8.11 -8.23
C VAL A 50 -2.27 -8.66 -8.00
N VAL A 51 -3.09 -7.92 -7.28
CA VAL A 51 -4.50 -8.28 -7.05
C VAL A 51 -5.39 -7.21 -7.67
N GLY A 52 -6.22 -7.63 -8.62
CA GLY A 52 -7.14 -6.74 -9.34
C GLY A 52 -8.59 -6.99 -8.93
N ARG A 53 -9.35 -5.91 -8.76
CA ARG A 53 -10.82 -5.91 -8.74
C ARG A 53 -11.30 -5.61 -10.15
N ARG A 54 -12.20 -6.45 -10.65
CA ARG A 54 -12.83 -6.28 -11.96
C ARG A 54 -14.32 -6.06 -11.81
N SER A 55 -14.89 -5.21 -12.65
CA SER A 55 -16.32 -4.98 -12.75
C SER A 55 -16.77 -5.22 -14.19
N SER A 56 -17.16 -6.45 -14.51
CA SER A 56 -17.65 -6.79 -15.85
C SER A 56 -19.13 -6.44 -15.97
N THR A 57 -19.52 -5.72 -17.02
CA THR A 57 -20.94 -5.50 -17.36
C THR A 57 -21.50 -6.75 -18.03
N ARG A 58 -22.61 -7.29 -17.50
CA ARG A 58 -23.37 -8.42 -18.06
C ARG A 58 -24.81 -7.99 -18.37
N GLU A 59 -25.56 -8.81 -19.10
CA GLU A 59 -26.99 -8.53 -19.41
C GLU A 59 -27.83 -8.35 -18.15
N GLU A 60 -27.55 -9.14 -17.10
CA GLU A 60 -28.23 -9.05 -15.79
C GLU A 60 -27.66 -7.92 -14.92
N GLY A 61 -26.47 -7.39 -15.25
CA GLY A 61 -25.82 -6.35 -14.49
C GLY A 61 -24.30 -6.42 -14.34
N ALA A 62 -23.72 -5.45 -13.63
CA ALA A 62 -22.30 -5.45 -13.29
C ALA A 62 -22.00 -6.48 -12.17
N ALA A 63 -21.01 -7.34 -12.41
CA ALA A 63 -20.54 -8.33 -11.45
C ALA A 63 -19.08 -8.05 -11.05
N VAL A 64 -18.83 -8.00 -9.74
CA VAL A 64 -17.48 -7.79 -9.21
C VAL A 64 -16.78 -9.12 -9.03
N SER A 65 -15.56 -9.22 -9.53
CA SER A 65 -14.68 -10.38 -9.32
C SER A 65 -13.25 -9.95 -9.03
N PHE A 66 -12.46 -10.86 -8.47
CA PHE A 66 -11.07 -10.62 -8.15
C PHE A 66 -10.15 -11.51 -8.98
N VAL A 67 -8.98 -10.98 -9.33
CA VAL A 67 -7.93 -11.71 -10.05
C VAL A 67 -6.59 -11.51 -9.37
N HIS A 68 -5.71 -12.49 -9.56
CA HIS A 68 -4.35 -12.47 -9.06
C HIS A 68 -3.36 -12.87 -10.15
N ALA A 69 -2.22 -12.19 -10.20
CA ALA A 69 -1.03 -12.61 -10.93
C ALA A 69 0.22 -12.27 -10.10
N ALA A 70 1.36 -12.84 -10.47
CA ALA A 70 2.62 -12.56 -9.81
C ALA A 70 3.75 -12.34 -10.83
N GLN A 71 4.68 -11.45 -10.48
CA GLN A 71 5.98 -11.33 -11.14
C GLN A 71 7.04 -11.94 -10.23
N TYR A 72 7.66 -13.02 -10.70
CA TYR A 72 8.66 -13.78 -9.94
C TYR A 72 10.08 -13.20 -10.06
N GLN A 73 10.31 -12.25 -10.95
CA GLN A 73 11.61 -11.61 -11.11
C GLN A 73 11.43 -10.20 -11.69
N THR A 74 12.13 -9.23 -11.11
CA THR A 74 12.17 -7.85 -11.61
C THR A 74 12.50 -7.81 -13.10
N GLY A 75 11.76 -7.01 -13.87
CA GLY A 75 11.93 -6.89 -15.32
C GLY A 75 11.34 -8.05 -16.15
N ARG A 76 10.98 -9.19 -15.56
CA ARG A 76 10.29 -10.28 -16.28
C ARG A 76 8.77 -10.04 -16.39
N PRO A 77 8.10 -10.59 -17.42
CA PRO A 77 6.65 -10.46 -17.55
C PRO A 77 5.89 -10.91 -16.30
N ILE A 78 4.72 -10.31 -16.08
CA ILE A 78 3.75 -10.77 -15.08
C ILE A 78 3.16 -12.10 -15.57
N GLY A 79 3.03 -13.07 -14.66
CA GLY A 79 2.43 -14.37 -14.95
C GLY A 79 0.96 -14.31 -15.34
N SER A 80 0.38 -15.46 -15.68
CA SER A 80 -1.03 -15.53 -16.08
C SER A 80 -1.99 -15.15 -14.95
N TRP A 81 -3.02 -14.38 -15.30
CA TRP A 81 -4.09 -14.00 -14.39
C TRP A 81 -4.93 -15.22 -13.97
N ARG A 82 -5.10 -15.39 -12.66
CA ARG A 82 -5.94 -16.41 -12.04
C ARG A 82 -7.14 -15.77 -11.36
N SER A 83 -8.31 -16.38 -11.49
CA SER A 83 -9.52 -15.91 -10.80
C SER A 83 -9.45 -16.22 -9.31
N LEU A 84 -9.76 -15.23 -8.48
CA LEU A 84 -10.04 -15.40 -7.05
C LEU A 84 -11.56 -15.48 -6.77
N GLY A 85 -12.39 -15.43 -7.82
CA GLY A 85 -13.84 -15.49 -7.75
C GLY A 85 -14.48 -14.19 -7.26
N ASN A 86 -15.68 -14.31 -6.70
CA ASN A 86 -16.45 -13.22 -6.10
C ASN A 86 -16.87 -13.60 -4.67
N LEU A 87 -17.33 -12.61 -3.90
CA LEU A 87 -17.84 -12.82 -2.54
C LEU A 87 -19.30 -13.29 -2.52
N TYR A 88 -20.11 -12.74 -3.43
CA TYR A 88 -21.55 -12.95 -3.48
C TYR A 88 -21.99 -13.37 -4.87
N LYS A 89 -22.98 -14.27 -4.93
CA LYS A 89 -23.69 -14.58 -6.17
C LYS A 89 -24.74 -13.51 -6.52
N ASN A 90 -25.31 -12.85 -5.51
CA ASN A 90 -26.23 -11.75 -5.70
C ASN A 90 -25.47 -10.52 -6.23
N GLU A 91 -25.92 -9.96 -7.34
CA GLU A 91 -25.21 -8.88 -8.04
C GLU A 91 -25.22 -7.56 -7.27
N ASP A 92 -26.34 -7.18 -6.68
CA ASP A 92 -26.46 -5.92 -5.91
C ASP A 92 -25.51 -5.90 -4.71
N MET A 93 -25.39 -7.04 -4.03
CA MET A 93 -24.40 -7.23 -2.97
C MET A 93 -22.98 -7.24 -3.54
N SER A 94 -22.77 -7.89 -4.68
CA SER A 94 -21.45 -7.97 -5.32
C SER A 94 -20.90 -6.60 -5.70
N ARG A 95 -21.72 -5.69 -6.24
CA ARG A 95 -21.29 -4.34 -6.68
C ARG A 95 -20.81 -3.47 -5.53
N GLN A 96 -21.31 -3.71 -4.32
CA GLN A 96 -21.01 -2.93 -3.12
C GLN A 96 -19.77 -3.44 -2.36
N VAL A 97 -19.14 -4.51 -2.84
CA VAL A 97 -17.85 -5.00 -2.34
C VAL A 97 -16.76 -3.99 -2.66
N GLY A 98 -15.95 -3.71 -1.64
CA GLY A 98 -14.88 -2.74 -1.66
C GLY A 98 -13.69 -3.07 -2.54
N THR A 99 -12.69 -2.20 -2.48
CA THR A 99 -11.38 -2.40 -3.10
C THR A 99 -10.57 -3.46 -2.33
N PRO A 100 -9.70 -4.23 -2.99
CA PRO A 100 -8.85 -5.20 -2.33
C PRO A 100 -7.69 -4.50 -1.63
N THR A 101 -7.16 -5.16 -0.61
CA THR A 101 -5.83 -4.90 -0.04
C THR A 101 -5.12 -6.24 0.16
N ALA A 102 -3.79 -6.24 0.19
CA ALA A 102 -3.04 -7.47 0.24
C ALA A 102 -1.71 -7.33 0.99
N ALA A 103 -1.28 -8.43 1.60
CA ALA A 103 0.03 -8.57 2.23
C ALA A 103 0.60 -9.96 1.93
N VAL A 104 1.93 -10.07 1.84
CA VAL A 104 2.63 -11.33 1.59
C VAL A 104 3.36 -11.72 2.87
N ASP A 105 3.02 -12.88 3.44
CA ASP A 105 3.70 -13.38 4.63
C ASP A 105 5.13 -13.87 4.31
N LYS A 106 5.92 -14.17 5.35
CA LYS A 106 7.32 -14.59 5.19
C LYS A 106 7.52 -15.86 4.34
N ASP A 107 6.47 -16.67 4.18
CA ASP A 107 6.50 -17.92 3.43
C ASP A 107 6.05 -17.72 1.97
N GLY A 108 5.88 -16.47 1.52
CA GLY A 108 5.36 -16.11 0.20
C GLY A 108 3.84 -16.25 0.08
N GLY A 109 3.14 -16.52 1.19
CA GLY A 109 1.70 -16.68 1.23
C GLY A 109 0.99 -15.33 1.09
N LEU A 110 0.24 -15.16 0.01
CA LEU A 110 -0.56 -13.96 -0.23
C LEU A 110 -1.85 -13.97 0.59
N HIS A 111 -2.09 -12.91 1.37
CA HIS A 111 -3.35 -12.65 2.05
C HIS A 111 -4.06 -11.51 1.34
N VAL A 112 -5.35 -11.70 1.04
CA VAL A 112 -6.19 -10.71 0.37
C VAL A 112 -7.39 -10.41 1.23
N PHE A 113 -7.65 -9.14 1.47
CA PHE A 113 -8.78 -8.66 2.27
C PHE A 113 -9.61 -7.67 1.47
N VAL A 114 -10.92 -7.71 1.68
CA VAL A 114 -11.89 -6.82 1.02
C VAL A 114 -12.98 -6.42 2.02
N ARG A 115 -13.45 -5.18 1.93
CA ARG A 115 -14.69 -4.79 2.62
C ARG A 115 -15.87 -5.49 1.97
N ASN A 116 -16.68 -6.18 2.77
CA ASN A 116 -17.87 -6.88 2.30
C ASN A 116 -19.10 -5.94 2.20
N PHE A 117 -20.21 -6.43 1.63
CA PHE A 117 -21.44 -5.66 1.50
C PHE A 117 -22.00 -5.19 2.85
N GLY A 118 -21.90 -6.04 3.88
CA GLY A 118 -22.35 -5.75 5.24
C GLY A 118 -21.44 -4.80 6.04
N LYS A 119 -20.48 -4.13 5.39
CA LYS A 119 -19.48 -3.26 6.03
C LYS A 119 -18.62 -3.97 7.08
N GLY A 120 -18.36 -5.26 6.90
CA GLY A 120 -17.32 -6.03 7.59
C GLY A 120 -16.17 -6.37 6.63
N VAL A 121 -15.30 -7.30 7.02
CA VAL A 121 -14.14 -7.73 6.21
C VAL A 121 -14.28 -9.21 5.81
N HIS A 122 -14.03 -9.51 4.55
CA HIS A 122 -13.74 -10.87 4.10
C HIS A 122 -12.25 -11.01 3.81
N GLY A 123 -11.67 -12.15 4.18
CA GLY A 123 -10.29 -12.51 3.90
C GLY A 123 -10.19 -13.80 3.08
N ARG A 124 -9.12 -13.92 2.31
CA ARG A 124 -8.72 -15.15 1.60
C ARG A 124 -7.20 -15.24 1.57
N ARG A 125 -6.66 -16.46 1.72
CA ARG A 125 -5.21 -16.69 1.77
C ARG A 125 -4.78 -17.72 0.73
N GLN A 126 -3.61 -17.50 0.15
CA GLN A 126 -2.86 -18.47 -0.62
C GLN A 126 -1.87 -19.19 0.32
N SER A 127 -1.86 -20.52 0.30
CA SER A 127 -0.82 -21.31 0.95
C SER A 127 0.51 -21.19 0.20
N SER A 128 1.60 -21.60 0.84
CA SER A 128 2.92 -21.70 0.20
C SER A 128 2.94 -22.69 -0.98
N GLU A 129 2.03 -23.67 -1.01
CA GLU A 129 1.83 -24.60 -2.13
C GLU A 129 1.01 -23.99 -3.29
N GLY A 130 0.57 -22.74 -3.14
CA GLY A 130 -0.19 -22.01 -4.14
C GLY A 130 -1.70 -22.28 -4.15
N SER A 131 -2.20 -23.13 -3.24
CA SER A 131 -3.63 -23.40 -3.07
C SER A 131 -4.33 -22.27 -2.31
N TRP A 132 -5.60 -22.02 -2.62
CA TRP A 132 -6.34 -20.90 -2.04
C TRP A 132 -7.45 -21.36 -1.10
N THR A 133 -7.57 -20.72 0.06
CA THR A 133 -8.73 -20.90 0.95
C THR A 133 -10.00 -20.35 0.30
N LYS A 134 -11.19 -20.63 0.87
CA LYS A 134 -12.40 -19.88 0.52
C LYS A 134 -12.32 -18.45 1.07
N TRP A 135 -13.14 -17.54 0.53
CA TRP A 135 -13.43 -16.26 1.18
C TRP A 135 -14.11 -16.53 2.52
N ALA A 136 -13.59 -15.96 3.61
CA ALA A 136 -14.03 -16.19 4.97
C ALA A 136 -14.35 -14.86 5.67
N ASP A 137 -15.47 -14.82 6.41
CA ASP A 137 -15.95 -13.64 7.13
C ASP A 137 -15.13 -13.40 8.40
N MET A 138 -14.37 -12.31 8.39
CA MET A 138 -13.54 -11.84 9.51
C MET A 138 -14.30 -10.87 10.41
N LYS A 139 -15.61 -10.75 10.23
CA LYS A 139 -16.51 -9.89 11.00
C LYS A 139 -16.12 -8.41 10.84
N GLY A 140 -16.51 -7.59 11.81
CA GLY A 140 -16.43 -6.13 11.72
C GLY A 140 -17.74 -5.49 11.29
N SER A 141 -17.80 -4.17 11.41
CA SER A 141 -19.00 -3.38 11.13
C SER A 141 -18.66 -1.91 10.88
N GLY A 142 -19.39 -1.28 9.96
CA GLY A 142 -19.19 0.14 9.60
C GLY A 142 -17.83 0.42 8.95
N VAL A 143 -17.14 -0.61 8.46
CA VAL A 143 -15.87 -0.49 7.73
C VAL A 143 -16.11 0.30 6.43
N LEU A 144 -15.15 1.16 6.07
CA LEU A 144 -15.07 1.92 4.82
C LEU A 144 -14.06 1.25 3.86
N ASP A 145 -13.95 1.71 2.60
CA ASP A 145 -12.89 1.21 1.72
C ASP A 145 -11.52 1.78 2.12
N GLY A 146 -10.48 1.40 1.37
CA GLY A 146 -9.12 1.83 1.67
C GLY A 146 -8.54 1.14 2.90
N LEU A 147 -8.80 -0.17 3.00
CA LEU A 147 -8.15 -1.06 3.95
C LEU A 147 -6.65 -1.13 3.69
N LEU A 148 -5.87 -1.35 4.74
CA LEU A 148 -4.44 -1.57 4.65
C LEU A 148 -4.06 -2.90 5.29
N ALA A 149 -3.57 -3.84 4.50
CA ALA A 149 -2.91 -5.04 5.00
C ALA A 149 -1.39 -4.83 5.06
N PHE A 150 -0.75 -5.40 6.07
CA PHE A 150 0.70 -5.34 6.26
C PHE A 150 1.21 -6.68 6.79
N ALA A 151 2.41 -7.07 6.38
CA ALA A 151 3.11 -8.22 6.93
C ALA A 151 4.47 -7.78 7.46
N THR A 152 4.76 -8.14 8.70
CA THR A 152 6.10 -7.99 9.29
C THR A 152 7.09 -8.96 8.64
N ARG A 153 8.40 -8.71 8.81
CA ARG A 153 9.46 -9.62 8.37
C ARG A 153 9.32 -11.03 8.98
N ASP A 154 8.81 -11.12 10.20
CA ASP A 154 8.55 -12.40 10.89
C ASP A 154 7.25 -13.07 10.41
N GLY A 155 6.55 -12.47 9.44
CA GLY A 155 5.39 -13.05 8.77
C GLY A 155 4.08 -12.92 9.53
N LEU A 156 4.01 -12.05 10.55
CA LEU A 156 2.73 -11.67 11.17
C LEU A 156 2.00 -10.70 10.27
N VAL A 157 0.80 -11.10 9.85
CA VAL A 157 -0.11 -10.29 9.04
C VAL A 157 -1.06 -9.50 9.93
N SER A 158 -1.24 -8.23 9.62
CA SER A 158 -2.22 -7.35 10.22
C SER A 158 -3.03 -6.60 9.17
N LEU A 159 -4.17 -6.08 9.60
CA LEU A 159 -5.09 -5.30 8.79
C LEU A 159 -5.58 -4.11 9.59
N VAL A 160 -5.54 -2.93 8.98
CA VAL A 160 -6.18 -1.72 9.49
C VAL A 160 -7.35 -1.37 8.58
N ALA A 161 -8.51 -1.07 9.18
CA ALA A 161 -9.71 -0.69 8.46
C ALA A 161 -10.28 0.62 9.03
N PRO A 162 -10.28 1.73 8.25
CA PRO A 162 -11.10 2.89 8.55
C PRO A 162 -12.56 2.48 8.68
N ALA A 163 -13.25 2.99 9.69
CA ALA A 163 -14.67 2.75 9.92
C ALA A 163 -15.38 4.06 10.31
N GLU A 164 -16.70 4.09 10.19
CA GLU A 164 -17.54 5.29 10.42
C GLU A 164 -17.30 5.98 11.78
N LYS A 165 -16.86 5.22 12.80
CA LYS A 165 -16.72 5.70 14.19
C LYS A 165 -15.39 5.33 14.86
N ARG A 166 -14.49 4.64 14.14
CA ARG A 166 -13.25 4.08 14.70
C ARG A 166 -12.25 3.69 13.62
N LEU A 167 -11.06 3.32 14.04
CA LEU A 167 -10.10 2.58 13.23
C LEU A 167 -10.00 1.16 13.80
N SER A 168 -10.42 0.16 13.04
CA SER A 168 -10.43 -1.24 13.49
C SER A 168 -9.14 -1.95 13.09
N LEU A 169 -8.62 -2.78 13.99
CA LEU A 169 -7.39 -3.55 13.82
C LEU A 169 -7.72 -5.04 13.82
N TRP A 170 -7.14 -5.78 12.87
CA TRP A 170 -7.01 -7.24 12.94
C TRP A 170 -5.54 -7.62 12.88
N ALA A 171 -5.18 -8.71 13.56
CA ALA A 171 -3.82 -9.19 13.57
C ALA A 171 -3.77 -10.71 13.75
N GLN A 172 -2.69 -11.33 13.27
CA GLN A 172 -2.31 -12.67 13.67
C GLN A 172 -1.63 -12.63 15.04
N SER A 173 -2.01 -13.55 15.93
CA SER A 173 -1.28 -13.81 17.18
C SER A 173 -0.01 -14.64 16.96
N LYS A 174 0.06 -15.38 15.84
CA LYS A 174 1.21 -16.18 15.41
C LYS A 174 1.26 -16.27 13.89
N ALA A 175 2.47 -16.32 13.33
CA ALA A 175 2.67 -16.42 11.88
C ALA A 175 1.92 -17.63 11.31
N GLY A 176 1.20 -17.41 10.22
CA GLY A 176 0.38 -18.43 9.57
C GLY A 176 -0.93 -18.80 10.28
N GLY A 177 -1.24 -18.21 11.44
CA GLY A 177 -2.52 -18.33 12.13
C GLY A 177 -3.65 -17.55 11.44
N PRO A 178 -4.88 -17.59 11.98
CA PRO A 178 -5.96 -16.72 11.50
C PRO A 178 -5.65 -15.25 11.81
N VAL A 179 -6.09 -14.36 10.92
CA VAL A 179 -6.11 -12.92 11.18
C VAL A 179 -7.44 -12.61 11.88
N GLU A 180 -7.38 -12.12 13.11
CA GLU A 180 -8.57 -11.96 13.98
C GLU A 180 -8.69 -10.52 14.46
N HIS A 181 -9.89 -10.09 14.85
CA HIS A 181 -10.12 -8.72 15.35
C HIS A 181 -9.30 -8.52 16.64
N ALA A 182 -8.39 -7.56 16.59
CA ALA A 182 -7.39 -7.29 17.62
C ALA A 182 -7.77 -6.08 18.50
N GLY A 183 -8.62 -5.19 18.00
CA GLY A 183 -9.09 -4.04 18.76
C GLY A 183 -9.62 -2.91 17.88
N ASP A 184 -10.10 -1.86 18.53
CA ASP A 184 -10.59 -0.65 17.90
C ASP A 184 -9.96 0.58 18.55
N LEU A 185 -9.49 1.51 17.73
CA LEU A 185 -9.00 2.81 18.19
C LEU A 185 -10.10 3.87 18.02
N PRO A 186 -10.37 4.73 19.02
CA PRO A 186 -11.42 5.74 18.97
C PRO A 186 -10.98 6.97 18.15
N VAL A 187 -10.50 6.73 16.93
CA VAL A 187 -10.00 7.73 15.98
C VAL A 187 -10.61 7.49 14.62
N LEU A 188 -10.68 8.54 13.80
CA LEU A 188 -11.17 8.46 12.43
C LEU A 188 -10.04 8.70 11.45
N ALA A 189 -9.89 7.77 10.49
CA ALA A 189 -8.95 7.89 9.40
C ALA A 189 -9.68 8.29 8.11
N GLN A 190 -9.06 9.15 7.33
CA GLN A 190 -9.46 9.40 5.96
C GLN A 190 -9.40 8.08 5.17
N GLN A 191 -10.47 7.79 4.42
CA GLN A 191 -10.59 6.58 3.63
C GLN A 191 -9.41 6.47 2.64
N GLY A 192 -8.72 5.32 2.62
CA GLY A 192 -7.59 5.09 1.71
C GLY A 192 -6.28 5.78 2.11
N SER A 193 -6.21 6.44 3.27
CA SER A 193 -5.01 7.15 3.69
C SER A 193 -3.97 6.30 4.44
N CYS A 194 -4.36 5.09 4.88
CA CYS A 194 -3.57 4.30 5.81
C CYS A 194 -2.26 3.78 5.18
N CYS A 195 -1.21 3.74 5.99
CA CYS A 195 0.08 3.14 5.70
C CYS A 195 0.60 2.42 6.96
N ALA A 196 1.54 1.49 6.80
CA ALA A 196 2.15 0.77 7.91
C ALA A 196 3.62 0.52 7.60
N ILE A 197 4.42 0.48 8.65
CA ILE A 197 5.84 0.17 8.55
C ILE A 197 6.33 -0.57 9.79
N GLU A 198 7.19 -1.56 9.58
CA GLU A 198 7.84 -2.28 10.67
C GLU A 198 9.05 -1.47 11.17
N THR A 199 8.92 -0.88 12.35
CA THR A 199 9.92 -0.02 12.97
C THR A 199 11.00 -0.80 13.71
N ALA A 200 10.71 -2.05 14.08
CA ALA A 200 11.63 -3.02 14.65
C ALA A 200 11.02 -4.43 14.51
N PRO A 201 11.77 -5.53 14.75
CA PRO A 201 11.23 -6.88 14.60
C PRO A 201 9.89 -7.06 15.33
N GLY A 202 8.84 -7.34 14.57
CA GLY A 202 7.47 -7.53 15.04
C GLY A 202 6.73 -6.27 15.50
N ARG A 203 7.38 -5.09 15.49
CA ARG A 203 6.77 -3.81 15.89
C ARG A 203 6.37 -3.01 14.67
N VAL A 204 5.07 -2.74 14.57
CA VAL A 204 4.47 -1.99 13.46
C VAL A 204 3.98 -0.64 13.96
N THR A 205 4.37 0.42 13.24
CA THR A 205 3.69 1.73 13.33
C THR A 205 2.69 1.82 12.18
N TYR A 206 1.42 2.06 12.52
CA TYR A 206 0.36 2.36 11.57
C TYR A 206 0.19 3.87 11.47
N LEU A 207 0.03 4.39 10.25
CA LEU A 207 -0.09 5.81 9.97
C LEU A 207 -1.32 6.09 9.11
N TRP A 208 -1.94 7.25 9.25
CA TRP A 208 -3.08 7.67 8.42
C TRP A 208 -3.24 9.19 8.42
N HIS A 209 -4.00 9.71 7.46
CA HIS A 209 -4.50 11.09 7.54
C HIS A 209 -5.74 11.13 8.42
N ALA A 210 -5.76 12.00 9.43
CA ALA A 210 -6.93 12.18 10.28
C ALA A 210 -8.13 12.69 9.45
N ALA A 211 -9.31 12.12 9.70
CA ALA A 211 -10.53 12.47 8.95
C ALA A 211 -10.99 13.92 9.16
N ASP A 212 -10.54 14.58 10.22
CA ASP A 212 -10.82 15.99 10.52
C ASP A 212 -9.83 16.97 9.84
N GLY A 213 -8.86 16.44 9.09
CA GLY A 213 -7.87 17.24 8.37
C GLY A 213 -6.72 17.76 9.23
N THR A 214 -6.58 17.30 10.48
CA THR A 214 -5.49 17.73 11.39
C THR A 214 -4.09 17.24 11.01
N GLY A 215 -3.98 16.45 9.93
CA GLY A 215 -2.72 15.99 9.37
C GLY A 215 -2.51 14.49 9.57
N VAL A 216 -1.25 14.09 9.71
CA VAL A 216 -0.84 12.69 9.84
C VAL A 216 -0.86 12.27 11.30
N GLN A 217 -1.47 11.11 11.55
CA GLN A 217 -1.53 10.43 12.83
C GLN A 217 -0.78 9.10 12.76
N ALA A 218 -0.25 8.67 13.89
CA ALA A 218 0.41 7.38 14.02
C ALA A 218 -0.09 6.63 15.27
N TYR A 219 -0.09 5.30 15.17
CA TYR A 219 -0.32 4.39 16.29
C TYR A 219 0.74 3.29 16.27
N ARG A 220 1.38 3.08 17.40
CA ARG A 220 2.20 1.89 17.66
C ARG A 220 1.79 1.29 19.00
N GLU A 221 1.64 -0.03 19.04
CA GLU A 221 1.36 -0.74 20.28
C GLU A 221 2.45 -0.43 21.32
N GLY A 222 2.03 -0.18 22.57
CA GLY A 222 2.92 0.24 23.66
C GLY A 222 3.27 1.73 23.68
N ALA A 223 3.31 2.42 22.54
CA ALA A 223 3.57 3.86 22.46
C ALA A 223 2.27 4.70 22.45
N GLY A 224 1.19 4.18 21.88
CA GLY A 224 -0.10 4.86 21.78
C GLY A 224 -0.23 5.73 20.52
N LEU A 225 -1.14 6.70 20.58
CA LEU A 225 -1.46 7.62 19.49
C LEU A 225 -0.51 8.83 19.48
N MET A 226 -0.06 9.24 18.29
CA MET A 226 0.91 10.32 18.12
C MET A 226 0.55 11.18 16.90
N SER A 227 0.52 12.51 17.09
CA SER A 227 0.32 13.47 16.00
C SER A 227 1.64 13.83 15.33
N LEU A 228 1.73 13.62 14.02
CA LEU A 228 2.95 13.89 13.23
C LEU A 228 2.88 15.22 12.45
N GLY A 229 1.79 15.97 12.62
CA GLY A 229 1.56 17.23 11.91
C GLY A 229 1.36 17.03 10.41
N GLY A 230 1.84 17.99 9.62
CA GLY A 230 1.61 18.02 8.18
C GLY A 230 0.30 18.75 7.85
N GLY A 231 -0.27 18.43 6.69
CA GLY A 231 -1.49 19.04 6.20
C GLY A 231 -2.56 18.01 5.84
N PRO A 232 -3.80 18.47 5.59
CA PRO A 232 -4.84 17.61 5.06
C PRO A 232 -4.41 17.00 3.72
N ALA A 233 -4.76 15.74 3.52
CA ALA A 233 -4.58 15.02 2.26
C ALA A 233 -5.62 13.89 2.15
N SER A 234 -5.94 13.50 0.93
CA SER A 234 -6.95 12.48 0.63
C SER A 234 -6.39 11.13 0.21
N ASP A 235 -5.13 11.11 -0.21
CA ASP A 235 -4.46 9.94 -0.78
C ASP A 235 -3.70 9.14 0.30
N ALA A 236 -3.27 7.92 -0.03
CA ALA A 236 -2.44 7.10 0.87
C ALA A 236 -1.11 7.77 1.21
N LEU A 237 -0.67 7.56 2.45
CA LEU A 237 0.70 7.77 2.88
C LEU A 237 1.62 6.69 2.30
N ALA A 238 2.84 7.06 1.99
CA ALA A 238 3.94 6.14 1.76
C ALA A 238 4.94 6.23 2.92
N ALA A 239 5.54 5.10 3.27
CA ALA A 239 6.56 5.03 4.31
C ALA A 239 7.70 4.10 3.87
N THR A 240 8.92 4.46 4.22
CA THR A 240 10.08 3.57 4.15
C THR A 240 11.02 3.81 5.33
N ARG A 241 11.95 2.88 5.57
CA ARG A 241 13.06 3.07 6.50
C ARG A 241 14.35 3.25 5.72
N ALA A 242 15.16 4.19 6.16
CA ALA A 242 16.46 4.46 5.56
C ALA A 242 17.44 4.96 6.62
N VAL A 243 18.74 4.74 6.38
CA VAL A 243 19.78 5.31 7.22
C VAL A 243 20.08 6.73 6.72
N ILE A 244 19.84 7.73 7.57
CA ILE A 244 20.10 9.14 7.28
C ILE A 244 21.11 9.65 8.32
N ASP A 245 22.29 10.08 7.87
CA ASP A 245 23.38 10.55 8.74
C ASP A 245 23.77 9.57 9.85
N GLY A 246 23.67 8.27 9.57
CA GLY A 246 24.00 7.19 10.50
C GLY A 246 22.87 6.78 11.45
N TYR A 247 21.69 7.42 11.35
CA TYR A 247 20.50 7.08 12.13
C TYR A 247 19.49 6.33 11.28
N ASP A 248 18.91 5.28 11.84
CA ASP A 248 17.73 4.63 11.27
C ASP A 248 16.52 5.55 11.42
N CYS A 249 15.97 5.94 10.28
CA CYS A 249 14.90 6.92 10.19
C CYS A 249 13.70 6.34 9.44
N THR A 250 12.52 6.69 9.92
CA THR A 250 11.27 6.51 9.19
C THR A 250 11.08 7.72 8.30
N VAL A 251 10.90 7.48 7.00
CA VAL A 251 10.65 8.49 5.97
C VAL A 251 9.22 8.35 5.51
N LEU A 252 8.48 9.46 5.53
CA LEU A 252 7.08 9.53 5.13
C LEU A 252 6.93 10.46 3.94
N ALA A 253 6.04 10.08 3.01
CA ALA A 253 5.61 10.95 1.94
C ALA A 253 4.11 10.85 1.70
N TYR A 254 3.50 11.94 1.26
CA TYR A 254 2.15 11.95 0.72
C TYR A 254 2.01 13.07 -0.32
N ARG A 255 0.95 13.01 -1.12
CA ARG A 255 0.60 14.08 -2.06
C ARG A 255 -0.16 15.18 -1.32
N SER A 256 0.39 16.38 -1.23
CA SER A 256 -0.27 17.49 -0.55
C SER A 256 -1.41 18.08 -1.39
N LEU A 257 -2.20 18.99 -0.81
CA LEU A 257 -3.26 19.69 -1.54
C LEU A 257 -2.75 20.59 -2.68
N THR A 258 -1.49 21.05 -2.61
CA THR A 258 -0.84 21.79 -3.71
C THR A 258 -0.45 20.87 -4.86
N GLY A 259 -0.49 19.55 -4.63
CA GLY A 259 -0.23 18.49 -5.60
C GLY A 259 1.21 17.99 -5.63
N GLY A 260 2.12 18.69 -4.96
CA GLY A 260 3.48 18.23 -4.75
C GLY A 260 3.58 17.08 -3.74
N THR A 261 4.78 16.52 -3.60
CA THR A 261 5.07 15.50 -2.58
C THR A 261 5.50 16.20 -1.29
N ALA A 262 4.72 16.07 -0.22
CA ALA A 262 5.17 16.43 1.12
C ALA A 262 6.02 15.28 1.67
N LEU A 263 7.24 15.59 2.12
CA LEU A 263 8.22 14.63 2.63
C LEU A 263 8.66 15.02 4.04
N ALA A 264 8.79 14.05 4.92
CA ALA A 264 9.39 14.21 6.24
C ALA A 264 10.13 12.94 6.66
N ALA A 265 11.08 13.09 7.59
CA ALA A 265 11.75 11.96 8.21
C ALA A 265 12.00 12.24 9.69
N TYR A 266 12.03 11.18 10.50
CA TYR A 266 12.33 11.23 11.92
C TYR A 266 13.06 9.94 12.34
N PRO A 267 13.86 9.97 13.43
CA PRO A 267 14.46 8.75 13.96
C PRO A 267 13.39 7.71 14.26
N THR A 268 13.56 6.49 13.75
CA THR A 268 12.55 5.42 13.88
C THR A 268 12.23 5.17 15.36
N GLU A 269 10.93 5.00 15.66
CA GLU A 269 10.36 4.91 17.01
C GLU A 269 10.43 6.18 17.89
N ASN A 270 10.81 7.32 17.30
CA ASN A 270 10.77 8.63 17.95
C ASN A 270 9.80 9.60 17.26
N GLU A 271 8.57 9.13 16.98
CA GLU A 271 7.48 9.93 16.38
C GLU A 271 7.18 11.22 17.17
N ALA A 272 7.36 11.17 18.48
CA ALA A 272 7.13 12.29 19.39
C ALA A 272 8.13 13.45 19.22
N ALA A 273 9.24 13.25 18.48
CA ALA A 273 10.19 14.31 18.16
C ALA A 273 9.59 15.41 17.27
N GLY A 274 8.42 15.18 16.67
CA GLY A 274 7.81 16.06 15.69
C GLY A 274 8.45 15.91 14.32
N LEU A 275 7.71 16.31 13.28
CA LEU A 275 8.16 16.23 11.89
C LEU A 275 8.07 17.59 11.22
N TRP A 276 9.07 17.88 10.39
CA TRP A 276 9.12 19.06 9.55
C TRP A 276 8.86 18.62 8.11
N TRP A 277 7.68 18.95 7.62
CA TRP A 277 7.24 18.58 6.28
C TRP A 277 7.80 19.57 5.26
N THR A 278 8.45 19.02 4.24
CA THR A 278 8.97 19.78 3.10
C THR A 278 8.24 19.36 1.84
N GLU A 279 7.68 20.31 1.11
CA GLU A 279 7.13 20.04 -0.22
C GLU A 279 8.26 19.96 -1.26
N THR A 280 8.22 18.92 -2.09
CA THR A 280 9.18 18.68 -3.17
C THR A 280 8.46 18.16 -4.40
N GLY A 281 9.14 18.32 -5.55
CA GLY A 281 8.63 17.87 -6.83
C GLY A 281 7.56 18.78 -7.39
N GLU A 282 6.85 18.23 -8.36
CA GLU A 282 5.80 18.91 -9.10
C GLU A 282 4.45 18.24 -8.84
N ASP A 283 3.41 18.81 -9.43
CA ASP A 283 2.06 18.31 -9.31
C ASP A 283 1.90 16.91 -9.92
N CYS A 284 1.45 15.97 -9.10
CA CYS A 284 1.33 14.56 -9.45
C CYS A 284 -0.11 14.03 -9.30
N LEU A 285 -0.33 12.77 -9.68
CA LEU A 285 -1.58 12.03 -9.51
C LEU A 285 -1.42 11.01 -8.39
N GLY A 286 -2.41 10.96 -7.49
CA GLY A 286 -2.49 9.96 -6.42
C GLY A 286 -1.31 10.00 -5.46
N SER A 287 -1.12 8.91 -4.72
CA SER A 287 -0.05 8.78 -3.72
C SER A 287 1.34 8.64 -4.38
N PRO A 288 2.37 9.32 -3.86
CA PRO A 288 3.75 8.98 -4.19
C PRO A 288 4.09 7.58 -3.65
N ALA A 289 5.04 6.91 -4.28
CA ALA A 289 5.66 5.69 -3.78
C ALA A 289 7.03 6.01 -3.16
N LEU A 290 7.35 5.34 -2.05
CA LEU A 290 8.66 5.39 -1.39
C LEU A 290 9.29 4.01 -1.37
N ALA A 291 10.58 3.95 -1.66
CA ALA A 291 11.39 2.75 -1.55
C ALA A 291 12.86 3.12 -1.23
N THR A 292 13.68 2.13 -0.94
CA THR A 292 15.14 2.26 -0.94
C THR A 292 15.73 1.48 -2.10
N ASP A 293 16.77 2.03 -2.72
CA ASP A 293 17.54 1.30 -3.73
C ASP A 293 18.52 0.29 -3.11
N ALA A 294 19.29 -0.40 -3.97
CA ALA A 294 20.27 -1.39 -3.52
C ALA A 294 21.43 -0.79 -2.70
N GLN A 295 21.62 0.53 -2.71
CA GLN A 295 22.60 1.26 -1.90
C GLN A 295 21.97 1.83 -0.62
N GLY A 296 20.69 1.56 -0.36
CA GLY A 296 19.96 2.09 0.80
C GLY A 296 19.51 3.54 0.65
N ARG A 297 19.63 4.13 -0.55
CA ARG A 297 19.21 5.51 -0.81
C ARG A 297 17.72 5.58 -1.02
N ILE A 298 17.08 6.62 -0.48
CA ILE A 298 15.65 6.84 -0.64
C ILE A 298 15.33 7.16 -2.09
N VAL A 299 14.31 6.51 -2.64
CA VAL A 299 13.75 6.75 -3.97
C VAL A 299 12.29 7.14 -3.81
N ILE A 300 11.90 8.23 -4.46
CA ILE A 300 10.51 8.68 -4.55
C ILE A 300 10.08 8.55 -6.00
N ALA A 301 8.92 7.94 -6.21
CA ALA A 301 8.28 7.87 -7.51
C ALA A 301 6.85 8.44 -7.44
N ALA A 302 6.41 9.12 -8.49
CA ALA A 302 5.05 9.64 -8.63
C ALA A 302 4.63 9.59 -10.10
N ILE A 303 3.34 9.74 -10.38
CA ILE A 303 2.84 9.87 -11.76
C ILE A 303 2.48 11.32 -12.01
N SER A 304 2.99 11.93 -13.08
CA SER A 304 2.63 13.31 -13.44
C SER A 304 1.16 13.40 -13.86
N ARG A 305 0.59 14.60 -13.93
CA ARG A 305 -0.77 14.79 -14.49
C ARG A 305 -0.90 14.35 -15.95
N SER A 306 0.21 14.30 -16.69
CA SER A 306 0.31 13.80 -18.06
C SER A 306 0.46 12.27 -18.14
N GLY A 307 0.65 11.57 -17.02
CA GLY A 307 0.80 10.11 -16.97
C GLY A 307 2.24 9.60 -17.10
N GLU A 308 3.23 10.49 -17.02
CA GLU A 308 4.65 10.12 -17.04
C GLU A 308 5.12 9.67 -15.65
N LEU A 309 6.11 8.79 -15.61
CA LEU A 309 6.76 8.41 -14.36
C LEU A 309 7.76 9.49 -13.94
N LEU A 310 7.54 10.07 -12.77
CA LEU A 310 8.46 11.00 -12.11
C LEU A 310 9.28 10.25 -11.07
N VAL A 311 10.61 10.39 -11.10
CA VAL A 311 11.50 9.75 -10.12
C VAL A 311 12.52 10.74 -9.59
N THR A 312 12.72 10.77 -8.27
CA THR A 312 13.88 11.40 -7.63
C THR A 312 14.51 10.46 -6.62
N ARG A 313 15.78 10.71 -6.30
CA ARG A 313 16.60 9.87 -5.42
C ARG A 313 17.40 10.71 -4.45
N GLN A 314 17.62 10.20 -3.26
CA GLN A 314 18.57 10.76 -2.31
C GLN A 314 19.97 10.83 -2.93
N LYS A 315 20.61 11.99 -2.80
CA LYS A 315 22.00 12.19 -3.22
C LYS A 315 22.93 11.44 -2.28
N ASP A 316 24.13 11.12 -2.77
CA ASP A 316 25.18 10.47 -1.96
C ASP A 316 25.81 11.41 -0.89
N ASN A 317 25.19 12.57 -0.62
CA ASN A 317 25.64 13.51 0.40
C ASN A 317 24.94 13.25 1.75
N ARG A 318 25.43 13.90 2.81
CA ARG A 318 24.82 13.82 4.14
C ARG A 318 23.38 14.35 4.13
N GLY A 319 22.53 13.71 4.93
CA GLY A 319 21.14 14.09 5.19
C GLY A 319 20.11 13.63 4.16
N LEU A 320 18.90 14.17 4.30
CA LEU A 320 17.77 13.95 3.39
C LEU A 320 17.79 14.96 2.24
N SER A 321 18.81 14.90 1.38
CA SER A 321 18.89 15.76 0.18
C SER A 321 18.53 14.96 -1.06
N LEU A 322 17.55 15.45 -1.84
CA LEU A 322 17.11 14.80 -3.07
C LEU A 322 17.81 15.36 -4.31
N GLY A 323 17.93 14.52 -5.32
CA GLY A 323 18.29 14.84 -6.69
C GLY A 323 17.21 15.65 -7.41
N LYS A 324 17.47 15.95 -8.68
CA LYS A 324 16.43 16.49 -9.57
C LYS A 324 15.43 15.39 -9.89
N TRP A 325 14.17 15.79 -10.07
CA TRP A 325 13.16 14.91 -10.62
C TRP A 325 13.44 14.64 -12.10
N MET A 326 13.40 13.36 -12.46
CA MET A 326 13.54 12.84 -13.82
C MET A 326 12.19 12.33 -14.31
N ARG A 327 11.95 12.34 -15.63
CA ARG A 327 10.69 11.94 -16.27
C ARG A 327 10.91 10.80 -17.26
N PHE A 328 9.96 9.87 -17.33
CA PHE A 328 10.01 8.68 -18.18
C PHE A 328 8.63 8.26 -18.69
#